data_AF-A0A2S5RF13-F1
#
_entry.id   AF-A0A2S5RF13-F1
#
_cell.length_a   1.000
_cell.length_b   1.000
_cell.length_c   1.000
_cell.angle_alpha   90.00
_cell.angle_beta   90.00
_cell.angle_gamma   90.00
#
_symmetry.space_group_name_H-M   'P 1'
#
loop_
_entity.id
_entity.type
_entity.pdbx_description
1 polymer ?
#
loop_
_entity_poly.entity_id
_entity_poly.type
_entity_poly.pdbx_seq_one_letter_code
_entity_poly.pdbx_strand_id
1 'polypeptide(L)'
;MKKLLILLGSIGIVSSSVATVVACNKNTANENTKDKVQELKNAISKAEAIIKGKEQSSPLQVDSRALKTLIEELKKINDVAQATQGLIQLQEALDSYLAMFEPGSIPSIKYGITETLNQMKEDKPLLIDTDTALNKQPTNKYTNQLSSRQNSASSIVATTTIDDVIKNAITTLLKNKVQKLDVTKLNITTKNNEFAQINNQNQIEFGKIDVDVTYNNENVSASGWKISYASEFLKQSKDLIHQWDQGVKMEASKIKLPTSLPFVGGSEIGKVLETLGPAINSLVPSKIPTVFDDNDPDYKKIDGLLKMLNKLPHDILNKEIKFEKEMIQDTPVGKANIKIVVKTKALDLIKSLIPTIINFKNFVSNQTNKDLVTNLFKYLTIKPQSYNDDGYGELFENIKNNKGQKVEFKSNLEGILFNLLEIWKDKNGKQMTEGQPIKFSFGLGLGNQNPAEHMVNLAYVAKKIGDVEYQALSKLINPAELLNIIFGLASIKEDNTITIKIFDLVPVPLPIGELLKDSLIKMILTMNTDPDFDKHVDLKINKFASEIQVETPDQKWVVMDQSNLQTATGVKFVVKSVSYTLTDKNGSHKIEKTIVNNNDKFVFEFIMKLDGSFLKPQAK
;
A
#
# COMPACT_ATOMS: atom_id res chain seq x y z
N MET A 1 14.02 12.69 5.87
CA MET A 1 14.30 11.56 4.95
C MET A 1 13.10 10.63 4.73
N LYS A 2 12.52 9.95 5.73
CA LYS A 2 11.34 9.06 5.53
C LYS A 2 10.15 9.75 4.80
N LYS A 3 9.76 10.94 5.26
CA LYS A 3 8.73 11.78 4.60
C LYS A 3 9.19 12.33 3.24
N LEU A 4 10.49 12.49 3.01
CA LEU A 4 11.08 12.98 1.75
C LEU A 4 11.12 11.87 0.69
N LEU A 5 11.44 10.65 1.08
CA LEU A 5 11.43 9.45 0.23
C LEU A 5 10.00 9.00 -0.09
N ILE A 6 9.08 9.07 0.87
CA ILE A 6 7.63 8.89 0.62
C ILE A 6 7.11 9.96 -0.33
N LEU A 7 7.62 11.19 -0.22
CA LEU A 7 7.23 12.31 -1.06
C LEU A 7 7.87 12.25 -2.46
N LEU A 8 9.12 11.80 -2.62
CA LEU A 8 9.71 11.54 -3.94
C LEU A 8 9.10 10.28 -4.60
N GLY A 9 8.76 9.27 -3.79
CA GLY A 9 7.97 8.11 -4.21
C GLY A 9 6.53 8.47 -4.58
N SER A 10 5.89 9.45 -3.93
CA SER A 10 4.54 9.91 -4.26
C SER A 10 4.51 11.02 -5.32
N ILE A 11 5.54 11.85 -5.45
CA ILE A 11 5.67 12.84 -6.53
C ILE A 11 5.97 12.16 -7.87
N GLY A 12 6.69 11.03 -7.87
CA GLY A 12 6.80 10.16 -9.04
C GLY A 12 5.47 9.57 -9.52
N ILE A 13 4.41 9.63 -8.68
CA ILE A 13 3.12 8.97 -8.91
C ILE A 13 1.95 9.97 -9.01
N VAL A 14 2.09 11.24 -8.60
CA VAL A 14 0.96 12.20 -8.52
C VAL A 14 1.00 13.30 -9.61
N SER A 15 1.60 13.04 -10.77
CA SER A 15 1.46 13.94 -11.93
C SER A 15 0.38 13.51 -12.94
N SER A 16 -0.49 12.55 -12.59
CA SER A 16 -1.45 12.05 -13.55
C SER A 16 -2.78 11.58 -12.97
N SER A 17 -3.79 12.41 -13.12
CA SER A 17 -5.17 11.96 -13.31
C SER A 17 -6.13 13.15 -13.41
N VAL A 18 -6.78 13.35 -14.57
CA VAL A 18 -8.20 13.74 -14.71
C VAL A 18 -8.72 13.38 -16.12
N ALA A 19 -9.95 12.84 -16.19
CA ALA A 19 -11.02 13.00 -17.22
C ALA A 19 -11.40 11.88 -18.25
N THR A 20 -12.50 11.16 -17.90
CA THR A 20 -13.83 10.95 -18.59
C THR A 20 -14.14 9.92 -19.70
N VAL A 21 -14.97 8.92 -19.30
CA VAL A 21 -16.20 8.22 -19.81
C VAL A 21 -16.78 8.38 -21.25
N VAL A 22 -17.26 7.27 -21.87
CA VAL A 22 -18.65 6.93 -22.42
C VAL A 22 -18.61 6.07 -23.71
N ALA A 23 -19.28 4.90 -23.73
CA ALA A 23 -20.39 4.51 -24.67
C ALA A 23 -20.59 2.98 -24.87
N CYS A 24 -21.86 2.63 -25.16
CA CYS A 24 -22.42 1.39 -25.74
C CYS A 24 -22.84 0.29 -24.73
N ASN A 25 -24.05 -0.30 -24.79
CA ASN A 25 -25.10 -0.23 -25.81
C ASN A 25 -26.47 -0.61 -25.21
N LYS A 26 -27.55 -0.07 -25.79
CA LYS A 26 -28.95 -0.36 -25.45
C LYS A 26 -29.65 -0.98 -26.66
N ASN A 27 -30.58 -1.87 -26.34
CA ASN A 27 -31.83 -2.18 -27.01
C ASN A 27 -31.98 -3.54 -27.71
N THR A 28 -32.97 -4.19 -27.15
CA THR A 28 -33.77 -5.37 -27.46
C THR A 28 -34.84 -5.13 -28.52
N ALA A 29 -35.41 -6.26 -28.97
CA ALA A 29 -36.77 -6.49 -29.48
C ALA A 29 -36.99 -6.08 -30.95
N ASN A 30 -37.82 -6.73 -31.75
CA ASN A 30 -38.91 -7.70 -31.53
C ASN A 30 -39.25 -8.32 -32.90
N GLU A 31 -39.82 -9.52 -32.98
CA GLU A 31 -40.75 -9.87 -34.08
C GLU A 31 -41.54 -11.13 -33.74
N ASN A 32 -42.86 -10.98 -33.68
CA ASN A 32 -43.88 -11.96 -33.32
C ASN A 32 -44.75 -12.22 -34.56
N THR A 33 -45.04 -13.50 -34.88
CA THR A 33 -46.34 -14.06 -35.34
C THR A 33 -46.21 -15.39 -36.11
N LYS A 34 -45.34 -16.30 -35.62
CA LYS A 34 -45.48 -17.77 -35.82
C LYS A 34 -45.68 -18.48 -34.47
N ASP A 35 -46.13 -17.71 -33.48
CA ASP A 35 -45.48 -17.75 -32.19
C ASP A 35 -45.98 -18.84 -31.28
N LYS A 36 -47.27 -19.03 -31.01
CA LYS A 36 -47.65 -19.67 -29.73
C LYS A 36 -47.15 -21.10 -29.50
N VAL A 37 -47.11 -21.97 -30.52
CA VAL A 37 -46.52 -23.32 -30.40
C VAL A 37 -44.99 -23.25 -30.34
N GLN A 38 -44.36 -22.34 -31.11
CA GLN A 38 -42.92 -22.12 -31.08
C GLN A 38 -42.46 -21.40 -29.81
N GLU A 39 -43.30 -20.54 -29.26
CA GLU A 39 -43.18 -19.78 -28.01
C GLU A 39 -43.34 -20.75 -26.85
N LEU A 40 -44.25 -21.73 -26.92
CA LEU A 40 -44.30 -22.83 -25.95
C LEU A 40 -43.02 -23.66 -26.01
N LYS A 41 -42.53 -24.06 -27.18
CA LYS A 41 -41.27 -24.81 -27.33
C LYS A 41 -40.05 -24.00 -26.84
N ASN A 42 -40.01 -22.70 -27.13
CA ASN A 42 -38.97 -21.80 -26.68
C ASN A 42 -39.07 -21.55 -25.16
N ALA A 43 -40.27 -21.41 -24.61
CA ALA A 43 -40.51 -21.25 -23.18
C ALA A 43 -40.15 -22.52 -22.41
N ILE A 44 -40.47 -23.70 -22.95
CA ILE A 44 -40.02 -25.00 -22.42
C ILE A 44 -38.49 -25.05 -22.39
N SER A 45 -37.84 -24.73 -23.51
CA SER A 45 -36.38 -24.73 -23.60
C SER A 45 -35.73 -23.75 -22.62
N LYS A 46 -36.33 -22.56 -22.45
CA LYS A 46 -35.91 -21.57 -21.45
C LYS A 46 -36.11 -22.07 -20.02
N ALA A 47 -37.25 -22.68 -19.72
CA ALA A 47 -37.53 -23.27 -18.41
C ALA A 47 -36.54 -24.38 -18.07
N GLU A 48 -36.25 -25.29 -19.03
CA GLU A 48 -35.24 -26.34 -18.86
C GLU A 48 -33.83 -25.77 -18.65
N ALA A 49 -33.47 -24.71 -19.38
CA ALA A 49 -32.19 -24.02 -19.19
C ALA A 49 -32.11 -23.30 -17.84
N ILE A 50 -33.21 -22.70 -17.38
CA ILE A 50 -33.31 -22.07 -16.05
C ILE A 50 -33.18 -23.14 -14.96
N ILE A 51 -33.92 -24.25 -15.06
CA ILE A 51 -33.83 -25.39 -14.13
C ILE A 51 -32.41 -25.93 -14.10
N LYS A 52 -31.82 -26.23 -15.26
CA LYS A 52 -30.44 -26.76 -15.35
C LYS A 52 -29.42 -25.76 -14.81
N GLY A 53 -29.56 -24.48 -15.14
CA GLY A 53 -28.71 -23.40 -14.64
C GLY A 53 -28.80 -23.28 -13.13
N LYS A 54 -30.01 -23.34 -12.55
CA LYS A 54 -30.26 -23.29 -11.11
C LYS A 54 -29.83 -24.57 -10.39
N GLU A 55 -30.02 -25.76 -10.98
CA GLU A 55 -29.58 -27.06 -10.46
C GLU A 55 -28.05 -27.23 -10.51
N GLN A 56 -27.36 -26.64 -11.50
CA GLN A 56 -25.89 -26.67 -11.60
C GLN A 56 -25.21 -25.58 -10.75
N SER A 57 -25.91 -24.48 -10.45
CA SER A 57 -25.40 -23.39 -9.60
C SER A 57 -25.87 -23.45 -8.14
N SER A 58 -26.82 -24.32 -7.79
CA SER A 58 -27.32 -24.50 -6.42
C SER A 58 -26.95 -25.86 -5.82
N PRO A 59 -26.48 -25.92 -4.56
CA PRO A 59 -26.24 -27.16 -3.83
C PRO A 59 -27.50 -27.80 -3.21
N LEU A 60 -28.70 -27.27 -3.47
CA LEU A 60 -29.98 -27.85 -3.05
C LEU A 60 -30.73 -28.42 -4.26
N GLN A 61 -31.13 -29.69 -4.18
CA GLN A 61 -32.18 -30.24 -5.04
C GLN A 61 -33.53 -29.64 -4.64
N VAL A 62 -33.81 -28.41 -5.07
CA VAL A 62 -35.17 -27.86 -5.03
C VAL A 62 -36.04 -28.78 -5.89
N ASP A 63 -37.17 -29.27 -5.35
CA ASP A 63 -37.99 -30.27 -6.01
C ASP A 63 -38.60 -29.73 -7.31
N SER A 64 -37.89 -29.96 -8.41
CA SER A 64 -38.30 -29.59 -9.76
C SER A 64 -39.16 -30.67 -10.41
N ARG A 65 -39.52 -31.77 -9.72
CA ARG A 65 -40.25 -32.90 -10.32
C ARG A 65 -41.61 -32.49 -10.88
N ALA A 66 -42.35 -31.65 -10.16
CA ALA A 66 -43.65 -31.15 -10.63
C ALA A 66 -43.50 -30.33 -11.92
N LEU A 67 -42.52 -29.41 -11.97
CA LEU A 67 -42.24 -28.59 -13.15
C LEU A 67 -41.68 -29.41 -14.32
N LYS A 68 -40.79 -30.39 -14.05
CA LYS A 68 -40.27 -31.33 -15.06
C LYS A 68 -41.36 -32.22 -15.64
N THR A 69 -42.29 -32.70 -14.81
CA THR A 69 -43.44 -33.50 -15.26
C THR A 69 -44.37 -32.68 -16.15
N LEU A 70 -44.67 -31.45 -15.75
CA LEU A 70 -45.45 -30.52 -16.56
C LEU A 70 -44.76 -30.21 -17.90
N ILE A 71 -43.44 -29.96 -17.90
CA ILE A 71 -42.67 -29.73 -19.13
C ILE A 71 -42.80 -30.91 -20.10
N GLU A 72 -42.70 -32.15 -19.62
CA GLU A 72 -42.84 -33.35 -20.46
C GLU A 72 -44.26 -33.53 -21.04
N GLU A 73 -45.29 -33.08 -20.33
CA GLU A 73 -46.67 -33.06 -20.83
C GLU A 73 -46.86 -31.99 -21.90
N LEU A 74 -46.33 -30.79 -21.67
CA LEU A 74 -46.46 -29.66 -22.58
C LEU A 74 -45.66 -29.83 -23.89
N LYS A 75 -44.57 -30.62 -23.89
CA LYS A 75 -43.81 -30.99 -25.10
C LYS A 75 -44.65 -31.72 -26.16
N LYS A 76 -45.75 -32.37 -25.75
CA LYS A 76 -46.61 -33.15 -26.63
C LYS A 76 -47.65 -32.30 -27.39
N ILE A 77 -47.76 -31.01 -27.05
CA ILE A 77 -48.74 -30.09 -27.62
C ILE A 77 -48.26 -29.58 -28.99
N ASN A 78 -49.08 -29.80 -30.02
CA ASN A 78 -48.85 -29.27 -31.37
C ASN A 78 -50.01 -28.39 -31.88
N ASP A 79 -51.03 -28.17 -31.04
CA ASP A 79 -52.21 -27.35 -31.32
C ASP A 79 -52.08 -25.94 -30.72
N VAL A 80 -52.57 -24.91 -31.41
CA VAL A 80 -52.39 -23.51 -31.04
C VAL A 80 -53.22 -23.10 -29.81
N ALA A 81 -54.42 -23.66 -29.64
CA ALA A 81 -55.28 -23.37 -28.50
C ALA A 81 -54.73 -24.04 -27.23
N GLN A 82 -54.30 -25.31 -27.35
CA GLN A 82 -53.60 -26.01 -26.28
C GLN A 82 -52.24 -25.38 -25.96
N ALA A 83 -51.52 -24.84 -26.95
CA ALA A 83 -50.23 -24.20 -26.71
C ALA A 83 -50.36 -22.88 -25.94
N THR A 84 -51.48 -22.15 -26.14
CA THR A 84 -51.77 -20.93 -25.37
C THR A 84 -52.08 -21.25 -23.91
N GLN A 85 -52.87 -22.30 -23.66
CA GLN A 85 -53.15 -22.76 -22.29
C GLN A 85 -51.90 -23.36 -21.62
N GLY A 86 -51.11 -24.12 -22.39
CA GLY A 86 -49.83 -24.68 -21.94
C GLY A 86 -48.78 -23.62 -21.63
N LEU A 87 -48.76 -22.50 -22.37
CA LEU A 87 -47.91 -21.35 -22.06
C LEU A 87 -48.28 -20.71 -20.72
N ILE A 88 -49.58 -20.55 -20.44
CA ILE A 88 -50.06 -20.01 -19.16
C ILE A 88 -49.69 -20.96 -18.02
N GLN A 89 -49.94 -22.25 -18.16
CA GLN A 89 -49.59 -23.26 -17.15
C GLN A 89 -48.07 -23.33 -16.90
N LEU A 90 -47.27 -23.30 -17.96
CA LEU A 90 -45.82 -23.28 -17.84
C LEU A 90 -45.35 -22.00 -17.17
N GLN A 91 -45.93 -20.85 -17.52
CA GLN A 91 -45.59 -19.57 -16.92
C GLN A 91 -45.95 -19.54 -15.44
N GLU A 92 -47.14 -19.99 -15.05
CA GLU A 92 -47.57 -20.06 -13.65
C GLU A 92 -46.70 -21.03 -12.83
N ALA A 93 -46.35 -22.19 -13.40
CA ALA A 93 -45.49 -23.17 -12.74
C ALA A 93 -44.03 -22.70 -12.67
N LEU A 94 -43.53 -22.04 -13.71
CA LEU A 94 -42.20 -21.42 -13.74
C LEU A 94 -42.14 -20.23 -12.80
N ASP A 95 -43.17 -19.39 -12.74
CA ASP A 95 -43.27 -18.26 -11.81
C ASP A 95 -43.38 -18.77 -10.38
N SER A 96 -44.13 -19.84 -10.12
CA SER A 96 -44.18 -20.48 -8.79
C SER A 96 -42.81 -21.06 -8.40
N TYR A 97 -42.10 -21.68 -9.35
CA TYR A 97 -40.73 -22.16 -9.15
C TYR A 97 -39.74 -21.00 -8.94
N LEU A 98 -39.88 -19.91 -9.69
CA LEU A 98 -39.05 -18.70 -9.60
C LEU A 98 -39.37 -17.88 -8.34
N ALA A 99 -40.60 -17.91 -7.84
CA ALA A 99 -41.03 -17.30 -6.58
C ALA A 99 -40.35 -17.95 -5.37
N MET A 100 -39.96 -19.23 -5.47
CA MET A 100 -39.09 -19.85 -4.48
C MET A 100 -37.69 -19.19 -4.42
N PHE A 101 -37.31 -18.44 -5.45
CA PHE A 101 -36.08 -17.66 -5.52
C PHE A 101 -36.32 -16.15 -5.41
N GLU A 102 -37.56 -15.67 -5.27
CA GLU A 102 -37.84 -14.25 -5.09
C GLU A 102 -37.24 -13.71 -3.79
N PRO A 103 -36.62 -12.53 -3.78
CA PRO A 103 -36.03 -11.94 -2.58
C PRO A 103 -37.07 -11.80 -1.45
N GLY A 104 -36.88 -12.57 -0.38
CA GLY A 104 -37.73 -12.56 0.82
C GLY A 104 -38.71 -13.73 0.97
N SER A 105 -38.80 -14.64 0.00
CA SER A 105 -39.49 -15.92 0.20
C SER A 105 -38.72 -16.82 1.18
N ILE A 106 -39.40 -17.72 1.88
CA ILE A 106 -38.75 -18.63 2.85
C ILE A 106 -37.61 -19.43 2.20
N PRO A 107 -37.78 -20.02 0.99
CA PRO A 107 -36.69 -20.77 0.36
C PRO A 107 -35.51 -19.88 -0.05
N SER A 108 -35.74 -18.64 -0.50
CA SER A 108 -34.65 -17.71 -0.85
C SER A 108 -33.90 -17.20 0.38
N ILE A 109 -34.59 -17.01 1.52
CA ILE A 109 -33.96 -16.68 2.80
C ILE A 109 -33.11 -17.84 3.30
N LYS A 110 -33.65 -19.07 3.31
CA LYS A 110 -32.89 -20.27 3.69
C LYS A 110 -31.66 -20.48 2.81
N TYR A 111 -31.79 -20.22 1.51
CA TYR A 111 -30.68 -20.22 0.58
C TYR A 111 -29.62 -19.18 0.95
N GLY A 112 -30.01 -17.92 1.16
CA GLY A 112 -29.07 -16.86 1.53
C GLY A 112 -28.35 -17.13 2.85
N ILE A 113 -29.04 -17.73 3.84
CA ILE A 113 -28.42 -18.20 5.09
C ILE A 113 -27.38 -19.28 4.79
N THR A 114 -27.75 -20.31 4.02
CA THR A 114 -26.86 -21.43 3.67
C THR A 114 -25.62 -20.96 2.92
N GLU A 115 -25.79 -20.09 1.92
CA GLU A 115 -24.68 -19.53 1.16
C GLU A 115 -23.73 -18.73 2.04
N THR A 116 -24.27 -17.89 2.93
CA THR A 116 -23.47 -17.06 3.84
C THR A 116 -22.67 -17.90 4.84
N LEU A 117 -23.29 -18.91 5.45
CA LEU A 117 -22.63 -19.76 6.47
C LEU A 117 -21.63 -20.74 5.84
N ASN A 118 -21.89 -21.26 4.64
CA ASN A 118 -20.94 -22.14 3.92
C ASN A 118 -19.63 -21.44 3.54
N GLN A 119 -19.64 -20.10 3.49
CA GLN A 119 -18.44 -19.31 3.26
C GLN A 119 -17.57 -19.15 4.52
N MET A 120 -18.09 -19.48 5.72
CA MET A 120 -17.37 -19.33 6.99
C MET A 120 -16.42 -20.50 7.26
N LYS A 121 -15.34 -20.52 6.50
CA LYS A 121 -14.25 -21.50 6.61
C LYS A 121 -13.05 -20.87 7.31
N GLU A 122 -11.98 -21.65 7.48
CA GLU A 122 -10.78 -21.17 8.15
C GLU A 122 -10.13 -19.96 7.44
N ASP A 123 -10.23 -19.85 6.11
CA ASP A 123 -9.75 -18.70 5.34
C ASP A 123 -10.65 -17.46 5.44
N LYS A 124 -11.88 -17.62 5.94
CA LYS A 124 -12.88 -16.56 6.12
C LYS A 124 -13.68 -16.77 7.42
N PRO A 125 -13.03 -16.67 8.59
CA PRO A 125 -13.68 -16.95 9.86
C PRO A 125 -14.72 -15.87 10.20
N LEU A 126 -15.69 -16.23 11.04
CA LEU A 126 -16.55 -15.27 11.72
C LEU A 126 -15.71 -14.41 12.67
N LEU A 127 -15.80 -13.09 12.52
CA LEU A 127 -14.98 -12.15 13.28
C LEU A 127 -15.65 -11.72 14.59
N ILE A 128 -14.94 -11.91 15.71
CA ILE A 128 -15.37 -11.51 17.06
C ILE A 128 -14.22 -10.82 17.82
N ASP A 129 -14.48 -10.33 19.03
CA ASP A 129 -13.44 -9.73 19.89
C ASP A 129 -12.35 -10.74 20.30
N THR A 130 -11.11 -10.27 20.48
CA THR A 130 -9.94 -11.11 20.76
C THR A 130 -10.00 -11.82 22.11
N ASP A 131 -10.39 -11.13 23.19
CA ASP A 131 -10.50 -11.74 24.52
C ASP A 131 -11.56 -12.84 24.49
N THR A 132 -12.68 -12.54 23.85
CA THR A 132 -13.79 -13.47 23.65
C THR A 132 -13.37 -14.70 22.84
N ALA A 133 -12.64 -14.50 21.74
CA ALA A 133 -12.15 -15.61 20.90
C ALA A 133 -11.22 -16.57 21.65
N LEU A 134 -10.37 -16.04 22.54
CA LEU A 134 -9.36 -16.76 23.33
C LEU A 134 -9.88 -17.30 24.67
N ASN A 135 -11.19 -17.23 24.94
CA ASN A 135 -11.80 -17.59 26.22
C ASN A 135 -11.22 -16.84 27.43
N LYS A 136 -10.79 -15.59 27.25
CA LYS A 136 -10.39 -14.72 28.35
C LYS A 136 -11.62 -13.90 28.72
N GLN A 137 -12.06 -13.97 29.98
CA GLN A 137 -13.23 -13.22 30.40
C GLN A 137 -13.06 -11.73 30.06
N PRO A 138 -14.11 -11.04 29.57
CA PRO A 138 -14.03 -9.62 29.30
C PRO A 138 -13.64 -8.91 30.60
N THR A 139 -12.44 -8.32 30.64
CA THR A 139 -12.14 -7.35 31.69
C THR A 139 -13.15 -6.22 31.52
N ASN A 140 -14.10 -6.12 32.44
CA ASN A 140 -15.16 -5.10 32.50
C ASN A 140 -14.63 -3.72 32.10
N LYS A 141 -14.78 -3.35 30.81
CA LYS A 141 -14.52 -2.00 30.29
C LYS A 141 -15.76 -1.36 29.65
N TYR A 142 -16.89 -2.06 29.66
CA TYR A 142 -18.20 -1.49 29.36
C TYR A 142 -19.03 -1.38 30.63
N THR A 143 -18.69 -0.39 31.47
CA THR A 143 -19.62 0.15 32.46
C THR A 143 -20.02 1.57 32.05
N ASN A 144 -21.27 1.66 31.61
CA ASN A 144 -22.20 2.79 31.71
C ASN A 144 -21.80 4.15 31.10
N GLN A 145 -22.21 4.36 29.85
CA GLN A 145 -22.76 5.65 29.40
C GLN A 145 -24.24 5.47 29.03
N LEU A 146 -25.09 5.11 29.99
CA LEU A 146 -26.56 5.26 29.91
C LEU A 146 -27.21 4.80 31.22
N SER A 147 -26.93 5.49 32.33
CA SER A 147 -27.67 5.29 33.58
C SER A 147 -27.67 6.54 34.45
N SER A 148 -28.27 7.63 33.94
CA SER A 148 -28.81 8.68 34.80
C SER A 148 -30.33 8.75 34.60
N ARG A 149 -31.03 7.69 35.05
CA ARG A 149 -32.35 7.79 35.71
C ARG A 149 -32.91 6.42 36.11
N GLN A 150 -33.10 6.30 37.41
CA GLN A 150 -34.15 5.57 38.13
C GLN A 150 -34.09 4.04 38.30
N ASN A 151 -34.03 3.70 39.59
CA ASN A 151 -34.72 2.64 40.32
C ASN A 151 -34.18 1.20 40.25
N SER A 152 -33.40 0.87 41.28
CA SER A 152 -33.59 -0.28 42.17
C SER A 152 -34.26 -1.53 41.58
N ALA A 153 -33.50 -2.36 40.89
CA ALA A 153 -33.70 -3.80 40.82
C ALA A 153 -32.35 -4.47 40.53
N SER A 154 -32.08 -5.55 41.24
CA SER A 154 -30.87 -6.39 41.21
C SER A 154 -30.06 -6.33 39.91
N SER A 155 -28.82 -5.84 40.00
CA SER A 155 -27.85 -5.92 38.92
C SER A 155 -27.38 -7.36 38.75
N ILE A 156 -28.15 -8.15 38.00
CA ILE A 156 -27.63 -9.35 37.35
C ILE A 156 -26.71 -8.82 36.25
N VAL A 157 -25.40 -8.85 36.51
CA VAL A 157 -24.41 -8.70 35.45
C VAL A 157 -24.57 -9.93 34.57
N ALA A 158 -25.31 -9.81 33.47
CA ALA A 158 -25.40 -10.87 32.48
C ALA A 158 -23.99 -11.09 31.92
N THR A 159 -23.32 -12.14 32.37
CA THR A 159 -22.09 -12.63 31.75
C THR A 159 -22.45 -13.08 30.35
N THR A 160 -22.17 -12.26 29.35
CA THR A 160 -22.35 -12.61 27.94
C THR A 160 -21.54 -13.88 27.67
N THR A 161 -22.21 -14.98 27.32
CA THR A 161 -21.51 -16.22 26.99
C THR A 161 -20.91 -16.13 25.59
N ILE A 162 -19.89 -16.94 25.29
CA ILE A 162 -19.34 -17.05 23.93
C ILE A 162 -20.44 -17.42 22.92
N ASP A 163 -21.41 -18.25 23.33
CA ASP A 163 -22.56 -18.64 22.53
C ASP A 163 -23.40 -17.42 22.14
N ASP A 164 -23.66 -16.50 23.08
CA ASP A 164 -24.41 -15.27 22.81
C ASP A 164 -23.66 -14.34 21.86
N VAL A 165 -22.34 -14.22 22.03
CA VAL A 165 -21.50 -13.40 21.14
C VAL A 165 -21.52 -13.96 19.71
N ILE A 166 -21.36 -15.27 19.56
CA ILE A 166 -21.36 -15.94 18.26
C ILE A 166 -22.75 -15.84 17.61
N LYS A 167 -23.83 -16.11 18.35
CA LYS A 167 -25.20 -15.95 17.85
C LYS A 167 -25.46 -14.53 17.36
N ASN A 168 -25.04 -13.53 18.12
CA ASN A 168 -25.19 -12.12 17.76
C ASN A 168 -24.37 -11.77 16.51
N ALA A 169 -23.13 -12.25 16.41
CA ALA A 169 -22.27 -12.04 15.24
C ALA A 169 -22.84 -12.70 13.97
N ILE A 170 -23.32 -13.95 14.08
CA ILE A 170 -23.99 -14.66 12.97
C ILE A 170 -25.27 -13.93 12.57
N THR A 171 -26.11 -13.55 13.53
CA THR A 171 -27.37 -12.81 13.27
C THR A 171 -27.09 -11.50 12.54
N THR A 172 -26.08 -10.76 12.99
CA THR A 172 -25.67 -9.49 12.36
C THR A 172 -25.18 -9.70 10.94
N LEU A 173 -24.34 -10.71 10.70
CA LEU A 173 -23.87 -11.01 9.37
C LEU A 173 -25.02 -11.43 8.43
N LEU A 174 -25.88 -12.34 8.88
CA LEU A 174 -27.02 -12.81 8.10
C LEU A 174 -27.97 -11.66 7.77
N LYS A 175 -28.27 -10.77 8.73
CA LYS A 175 -29.07 -9.56 8.49
C LYS A 175 -28.47 -8.67 7.40
N ASN A 176 -27.15 -8.57 7.33
CA ASN A 176 -26.46 -7.75 6.34
C ASN A 176 -26.33 -8.41 4.97
N LYS A 177 -26.27 -9.74 4.90
CA LYS A 177 -25.99 -10.51 3.67
C LYS A 177 -27.24 -11.10 3.03
N VAL A 178 -28.29 -11.36 3.81
CA VAL A 178 -29.54 -11.99 3.35
C VAL A 178 -30.64 -10.94 3.24
N GLN A 179 -31.09 -10.67 2.01
CA GLN A 179 -32.11 -9.66 1.75
C GLN A 179 -33.45 -10.03 2.40
N LYS A 180 -34.09 -9.05 3.04
CA LYS A 180 -35.40 -9.18 3.71
C LYS A 180 -35.45 -10.25 4.82
N LEU A 181 -34.31 -10.62 5.41
CA LEU A 181 -34.27 -11.51 6.55
C LEU A 181 -35.01 -10.90 7.75
N ASP A 182 -36.04 -11.59 8.24
CA ASP A 182 -36.70 -11.30 9.51
C ASP A 182 -35.99 -12.04 10.66
N VAL A 183 -35.17 -11.32 11.42
CA VAL A 183 -34.39 -11.89 12.53
C VAL A 183 -35.26 -12.45 13.66
N THR A 184 -36.53 -12.05 13.78
CA THR A 184 -37.43 -12.58 14.82
C THR A 184 -37.85 -14.04 14.56
N LYS A 185 -37.73 -14.48 13.30
CA LYS A 185 -38.01 -15.86 12.87
C LYS A 185 -36.76 -16.73 12.84
N LEU A 186 -35.60 -16.15 13.12
CA LEU A 186 -34.31 -16.83 13.11
C LEU A 186 -34.00 -17.34 14.52
N ASN A 187 -33.71 -18.63 14.64
CA ASN A 187 -33.18 -19.20 15.87
C ASN A 187 -31.85 -19.89 15.57
N ILE A 188 -30.84 -19.58 16.38
CA ILE A 188 -29.47 -20.08 16.24
C ILE A 188 -29.12 -20.80 17.53
N THR A 189 -28.72 -22.06 17.41
CA THR A 189 -28.19 -22.85 18.52
C THR A 189 -26.75 -23.25 18.23
N THR A 190 -25.90 -23.19 19.24
CA THR A 190 -24.47 -23.47 19.16
C THR A 190 -24.13 -24.70 20.01
N LYS A 191 -23.19 -25.52 19.57
CA LYS A 191 -22.74 -26.76 20.22
C LYS A 191 -21.24 -26.95 19.99
N ASN A 192 -20.60 -27.79 20.81
CA ASN A 192 -19.22 -28.25 20.64
C ASN A 192 -18.23 -27.12 20.32
N ASN A 193 -18.05 -26.18 21.26
CA ASN A 193 -17.17 -25.05 21.05
C ASN A 193 -15.69 -25.38 21.33
N GLU A 194 -14.84 -25.20 20.33
CA GLU A 194 -13.38 -25.21 20.42
C GLU A 194 -12.90 -23.76 20.37
N PHE A 195 -12.30 -23.24 21.45
CA PHE A 195 -11.81 -21.86 21.49
C PHE A 195 -10.58 -21.64 20.61
N ALA A 196 -10.40 -20.41 20.12
CA ALA A 196 -9.17 -20.04 19.44
C ALA A 196 -7.99 -20.10 20.42
N GLN A 197 -6.81 -20.46 19.92
CA GLN A 197 -5.62 -20.62 20.75
C GLN A 197 -4.39 -20.02 20.07
N ILE A 198 -3.50 -19.47 20.90
CA ILE A 198 -2.11 -19.21 20.54
C ILE A 198 -1.31 -20.25 21.31
N ASN A 199 -0.78 -21.26 20.61
CA ASN A 199 -0.09 -22.36 21.27
C ASN A 199 1.31 -21.94 21.77
N ASN A 200 1.99 -22.83 22.51
CA ASN A 200 3.33 -22.58 23.05
C ASN A 200 4.42 -22.33 21.98
N GLN A 201 4.12 -22.61 20.71
CA GLN A 201 4.99 -22.34 19.55
C GLN A 201 4.58 -21.06 18.79
N ASN A 202 3.70 -20.24 19.39
CA ASN A 202 3.15 -19.03 18.80
C ASN A 202 2.44 -19.28 17.45
N GLN A 203 1.84 -20.47 17.29
CA GLN A 203 0.95 -20.77 16.15
C GLN A 203 -0.50 -20.46 16.54
N ILE A 204 -1.26 -19.96 15.58
CA ILE A 204 -2.64 -19.51 15.77
C ILE A 204 -3.60 -20.56 15.24
N GLU A 205 -4.44 -21.08 16.13
CA GLU A 205 -5.58 -21.93 15.79
C GLU A 205 -6.85 -21.12 15.97
N PHE A 206 -7.69 -21.09 14.94
CA PHE A 206 -8.99 -20.42 15.01
C PHE A 206 -9.97 -21.28 15.78
N GLY A 207 -10.90 -20.63 16.47
CA GLY A 207 -11.96 -21.33 17.17
C GLY A 207 -12.92 -21.97 16.17
N LYS A 208 -13.59 -23.04 16.59
CA LYS A 208 -14.55 -23.78 15.79
C LYS A 208 -15.78 -24.08 16.63
N ILE A 209 -16.95 -23.88 16.06
CA ILE A 209 -18.22 -24.12 16.75
C ILE A 209 -19.23 -24.75 15.81
N ASP A 210 -20.00 -25.71 16.32
CA ASP A 210 -21.11 -26.30 15.58
C ASP A 210 -22.34 -25.40 15.74
N VAL A 211 -22.99 -25.06 14.63
CA VAL A 211 -24.13 -24.16 14.57
C VAL A 211 -25.29 -24.79 13.84
N ASP A 212 -26.43 -24.86 14.50
CA ASP A 212 -27.71 -25.21 13.90
C ASP A 212 -28.58 -23.95 13.78
N VAL A 213 -29.18 -23.75 12.61
CA VAL A 213 -30.04 -22.60 12.34
C VAL A 213 -31.43 -23.10 11.92
N THR A 214 -32.45 -22.56 12.56
CA THR A 214 -33.84 -22.69 12.13
C THR A 214 -34.39 -21.33 11.72
N TYR A 215 -35.22 -21.33 10.69
CA TYR A 215 -35.92 -20.15 10.20
C TYR A 215 -37.40 -20.50 10.07
N ASN A 216 -38.26 -19.74 10.75
CA ASN A 216 -39.70 -19.99 10.79
C ASN A 216 -40.05 -21.41 11.30
N ASN A 217 -39.36 -21.84 12.36
CA ASN A 217 -39.47 -23.17 12.97
C ASN A 217 -39.07 -24.36 12.09
N GLU A 218 -38.47 -24.11 10.92
CA GLU A 218 -37.95 -25.16 10.05
C GLU A 218 -36.42 -25.13 10.03
N ASN A 219 -35.78 -26.30 10.08
CA ASN A 219 -34.34 -26.40 9.93
C ASN A 219 -33.91 -25.83 8.56
N VAL A 220 -32.86 -25.01 8.58
CA VAL A 220 -32.27 -24.47 7.35
C VAL A 220 -31.35 -25.51 6.69
N SER A 221 -30.61 -26.28 7.51
CA SER A 221 -29.77 -27.40 7.09
C SER A 221 -30.00 -28.61 8.00
N ALA A 222 -29.93 -29.82 7.45
CA ALA A 222 -30.08 -31.07 8.21
C ALA A 222 -28.85 -31.42 9.06
N SER A 223 -27.67 -30.95 8.66
CA SER A 223 -26.38 -31.29 9.31
C SER A 223 -25.73 -30.13 10.06
N GLY A 224 -26.38 -28.97 10.12
CA GLY A 224 -25.78 -27.74 10.67
C GLY A 224 -24.52 -27.29 9.93
N TRP A 225 -23.72 -26.46 10.58
CA TRP A 225 -22.43 -25.95 10.08
C TRP A 225 -21.35 -26.02 11.16
N LYS A 226 -20.12 -26.40 10.78
CA LYS A 226 -18.94 -26.17 11.61
C LYS A 226 -18.30 -24.85 11.19
N ILE A 227 -18.50 -23.80 11.98
CA ILE A 227 -18.09 -22.43 11.67
C ILE A 227 -16.75 -22.14 12.35
N SER A 228 -15.77 -21.67 11.57
CA SER A 228 -14.52 -21.15 12.13
C SER A 228 -14.71 -19.70 12.57
N TYR A 229 -14.15 -19.31 13.70
CA TYR A 229 -14.20 -17.93 14.22
C TYR A 229 -12.85 -17.48 14.79
N ALA A 230 -12.57 -16.18 14.69
CA ALA A 230 -11.35 -15.56 15.17
C ALA A 230 -11.57 -14.06 15.41
N SER A 231 -10.60 -13.37 16.00
CA SER A 231 -10.57 -11.91 15.94
C SER A 231 -9.78 -11.42 14.73
N GLU A 232 -9.95 -10.14 14.38
CA GLU A 232 -9.15 -9.50 13.33
C GLU A 232 -7.65 -9.58 13.63
N PHE A 233 -7.25 -9.41 14.90
CA PHE A 233 -5.86 -9.60 15.32
C PHE A 233 -5.35 -11.01 15.02
N LEU A 234 -6.08 -12.06 15.42
CA LEU A 234 -5.68 -13.44 15.19
C LEU A 234 -5.66 -13.79 13.70
N LYS A 235 -6.68 -13.35 12.96
CA LYS A 235 -6.78 -13.61 11.51
C LYS A 235 -5.60 -12.99 10.77
N GLN A 236 -5.41 -11.69 10.93
CA GLN A 236 -4.39 -10.95 10.20
C GLN A 236 -2.97 -11.36 10.63
N SER A 237 -2.77 -11.70 11.91
CA SER A 237 -1.51 -12.26 12.39
C SER A 237 -1.22 -13.63 11.76
N LYS A 238 -2.22 -14.51 11.64
CA LYS A 238 -2.06 -15.84 11.02
C LYS A 238 -1.74 -15.71 9.53
N ASP A 239 -2.47 -14.84 8.83
CA ASP A 239 -2.25 -14.55 7.41
C ASP A 239 -0.82 -14.02 7.19
N LEU A 240 -0.35 -13.09 8.02
CA LEU A 240 1.00 -12.54 7.94
C LEU A 240 2.08 -13.60 8.17
N ILE A 241 1.96 -14.39 9.25
CA ILE A 241 2.92 -15.46 9.59
C ILE A 241 2.99 -16.45 8.43
N HIS A 242 1.84 -16.89 7.91
CA HIS A 242 1.79 -17.84 6.80
C HIS A 242 2.46 -17.30 5.54
N GLN A 243 2.18 -16.05 5.17
CA GLN A 243 2.81 -15.39 4.03
C GLN A 243 4.34 -15.33 4.17
N TRP A 244 4.83 -14.95 5.34
CA TRP A 244 6.27 -14.81 5.60
C TRP A 244 6.98 -16.16 5.71
N ASP A 245 6.33 -17.20 6.25
CA ASP A 245 6.87 -18.57 6.30
C ASP A 245 7.02 -19.17 4.89
N GLN A 246 6.11 -18.83 3.96
CA GLN A 246 6.18 -19.24 2.57
C GLN A 246 7.20 -18.44 1.74
N GLY A 247 7.55 -17.24 2.20
CA GLY A 247 8.36 -16.27 1.48
C GLY A 247 7.52 -15.42 0.54
N VAL A 248 7.50 -14.10 0.77
CA VAL A 248 6.70 -13.16 -0.03
C VAL A 248 7.55 -12.59 -1.16
N LYS A 249 7.04 -12.66 -2.39
CA LYS A 249 7.67 -12.01 -3.55
C LYS A 249 6.77 -10.90 -4.07
N MET A 250 7.30 -9.69 -4.13
CA MET A 250 6.60 -8.49 -4.58
C MET A 250 7.45 -7.71 -5.59
N GLU A 251 6.79 -7.10 -6.57
CA GLU A 251 7.42 -6.20 -7.54
C GLU A 251 6.91 -4.79 -7.33
N ALA A 252 7.78 -3.79 -7.48
CA ALA A 252 7.42 -2.37 -7.35
C ALA A 252 6.29 -1.96 -8.29
N SER A 253 6.27 -2.51 -9.52
CA SER A 253 5.20 -2.29 -10.51
C SER A 253 3.83 -2.75 -10.03
N LYS A 254 3.76 -3.73 -9.12
CA LYS A 254 2.53 -4.35 -8.60
C LYS A 254 2.06 -3.72 -7.29
N ILE A 255 2.78 -2.74 -6.74
CA ILE A 255 2.30 -2.01 -5.58
C ILE A 255 0.99 -1.31 -5.96
N LYS A 256 -0.05 -1.53 -5.16
CA LYS A 256 -1.32 -0.83 -5.30
C LYS A 256 -1.25 0.53 -4.65
N LEU A 257 -1.74 1.53 -5.36
CA LEU A 257 -1.89 2.86 -4.81
C LEU A 257 -3.04 2.91 -3.79
N PRO A 258 -2.91 3.71 -2.72
CA PRO A 258 -3.99 3.89 -1.75
C PRO A 258 -5.31 4.23 -2.45
N THR A 259 -6.40 3.56 -2.06
CA THR A 259 -7.74 3.77 -2.64
C THR A 259 -8.27 5.20 -2.42
N SER A 260 -7.70 5.92 -1.46
CA SER A 260 -7.97 7.34 -1.22
C SER A 260 -7.45 8.27 -2.31
N LEU A 261 -6.56 7.81 -3.18
CA LEU A 261 -6.08 8.62 -4.31
C LEU A 261 -7.16 8.64 -5.40
N PRO A 262 -7.63 9.82 -5.82
CA PRO A 262 -8.66 9.90 -6.85
C PRO A 262 -8.13 9.35 -8.19
N PHE A 263 -9.03 8.71 -8.95
CA PHE A 263 -8.82 8.17 -10.32
C PHE A 263 -7.82 7.01 -10.49
N VAL A 264 -6.76 6.93 -9.69
CA VAL A 264 -5.73 5.87 -9.75
C VAL A 264 -5.70 4.99 -8.50
N GLY A 265 -6.52 5.31 -7.49
CA GLY A 265 -6.62 4.54 -6.25
C GLY A 265 -6.95 3.07 -6.50
N GLY A 266 -6.23 2.17 -5.84
CA GLY A 266 -6.33 0.72 -6.03
C GLY A 266 -5.64 0.19 -7.30
N SER A 267 -5.21 1.05 -8.22
CA SER A 267 -4.44 0.64 -9.40
C SER A 267 -2.99 0.35 -9.04
N GLU A 268 -2.37 -0.55 -9.80
CA GLU A 268 -0.95 -0.87 -9.70
C GLU A 268 -0.11 0.26 -10.29
N ILE A 269 1.00 0.63 -9.63
CA ILE A 269 1.92 1.70 -10.07
C ILE A 269 2.33 1.50 -11.54
N GLY A 270 2.66 0.27 -11.95
CA GLY A 270 3.07 -0.03 -13.32
C GLY A 270 2.02 0.36 -14.35
N LYS A 271 0.74 0.01 -14.11
CA LYS A 271 -0.37 0.35 -15.02
C LYS A 271 -0.63 1.85 -15.11
N VAL A 272 -0.46 2.55 -13.99
CA VAL A 272 -0.58 4.02 -13.93
C VAL A 272 0.51 4.66 -14.80
N LEU A 273 1.76 4.20 -14.66
CA LEU A 273 2.89 4.68 -15.45
C LEU A 273 2.74 4.37 -16.94
N GLU A 274 2.24 3.19 -17.31
CA GLU A 274 1.97 2.84 -18.71
C GLU A 274 0.89 3.74 -19.33
N THR A 275 -0.20 3.99 -18.60
CA THR A 275 -1.35 4.75 -19.10
C THR A 275 -1.05 6.25 -19.20
N LEU A 276 -0.37 6.80 -18.20
CA LEU A 276 -0.25 8.24 -18.03
C LEU A 276 1.17 8.77 -18.28
N GLY A 277 2.16 7.88 -18.25
CA GLY A 277 3.56 8.19 -18.52
C GLY A 277 3.78 8.97 -19.83
N PRO A 278 3.15 8.61 -20.96
CA PRO A 278 3.32 9.37 -22.21
C PRO A 278 2.85 10.83 -22.12
N ALA A 279 1.74 11.07 -21.42
CA ALA A 279 1.20 12.42 -21.21
C ALA A 279 2.14 13.24 -20.31
N ILE A 280 2.61 12.67 -19.20
CA ILE A 280 3.60 13.32 -18.32
C ILE A 280 4.91 13.59 -19.08
N ASN A 281 5.35 12.63 -19.89
CA ASN A 281 6.58 12.75 -20.69
C ASN A 281 6.55 13.96 -21.65
N SER A 282 5.36 14.36 -22.11
CA SER A 282 5.17 15.54 -22.97
C SER A 282 5.35 16.88 -22.23
N LEU A 283 5.12 16.89 -20.91
CA LEU A 283 5.20 18.07 -20.05
C LEU A 283 6.61 18.28 -19.46
N VAL A 284 7.45 17.24 -19.42
CA VAL A 284 8.86 17.36 -19.03
C VAL A 284 9.69 17.69 -20.28
N PRO A 285 10.35 18.85 -20.35
CA PRO A 285 11.16 19.21 -21.51
C PRO A 285 12.34 18.24 -21.69
N SER A 286 12.94 18.27 -22.88
CA SER A 286 14.15 17.50 -23.19
C SER A 286 15.43 18.27 -22.86
N LYS A 287 15.34 19.58 -22.65
CA LYS A 287 16.47 20.45 -22.32
C LYS A 287 16.20 21.24 -21.06
N ILE A 288 17.26 21.57 -20.34
CA ILE A 288 17.22 22.46 -19.20
C ILE A 288 17.08 23.89 -19.72
N PRO A 289 16.12 24.68 -19.21
CA PRO A 289 15.92 26.04 -19.68
C PRO A 289 17.13 26.90 -19.35
N THR A 290 17.43 27.81 -20.27
CA THR A 290 18.56 28.73 -20.13
C THR A 290 18.20 30.00 -19.37
N VAL A 291 16.90 30.32 -19.30
CA VAL A 291 16.33 31.46 -18.57
C VAL A 291 15.00 31.08 -17.92
N PHE A 292 14.72 31.61 -16.73
CA PHE A 292 13.44 31.40 -16.03
C PHE A 292 12.39 32.46 -16.38
N ASP A 293 11.97 32.49 -17.65
CA ASP A 293 10.88 33.33 -18.13
C ASP A 293 10.10 32.69 -19.29
N ASP A 294 8.95 33.27 -19.62
CA ASP A 294 7.99 32.72 -20.60
C ASP A 294 8.52 32.68 -22.05
N ASN A 295 9.67 33.31 -22.34
CA ASN A 295 10.30 33.25 -23.67
C ASN A 295 11.10 31.96 -23.87
N ASP A 296 11.47 31.27 -22.79
CA ASP A 296 12.12 29.97 -22.86
C ASP A 296 11.05 28.86 -22.96
N PRO A 297 10.95 28.14 -24.10
CA PRO A 297 9.90 27.15 -24.32
C PRO A 297 10.01 25.94 -23.37
N ASP A 298 11.21 25.61 -22.89
CA ASP A 298 11.43 24.53 -21.94
C ASP A 298 11.02 24.98 -20.52
N TYR A 299 11.26 26.25 -20.17
CA TYR A 299 10.74 26.83 -18.93
C TYR A 299 9.21 26.86 -18.91
N LYS A 300 8.56 27.21 -20.03
CA LYS A 300 7.09 27.23 -20.13
C LYS A 300 6.46 25.86 -19.86
N LYS A 301 7.10 24.77 -20.31
CA LYS A 301 6.67 23.39 -20.01
C LYS A 301 6.80 23.06 -18.53
N ILE A 302 7.95 23.41 -17.95
CA ILE A 302 8.22 23.27 -16.51
C ILE A 302 7.20 24.05 -15.67
N ASP A 303 6.94 25.32 -16.00
CA ASP A 303 5.97 26.15 -15.30
C ASP A 303 4.56 25.56 -15.40
N GLY A 304 4.17 25.04 -16.57
CA GLY A 304 2.92 24.30 -16.76
C GLY A 304 2.79 23.09 -15.85
N LEU A 305 3.85 22.27 -15.74
CA LEU A 305 3.92 21.14 -14.82
C LEU A 305 3.77 21.59 -13.35
N LEU A 306 4.48 22.63 -12.93
CA LEU A 306 4.42 23.15 -11.57
C LEU A 306 3.05 23.74 -11.22
N LYS A 307 2.42 24.45 -12.16
CA LYS A 307 1.04 24.95 -12.02
C LYS A 307 0.04 23.81 -11.90
N MET A 308 0.22 22.71 -12.64
CA MET A 308 -0.61 21.52 -12.51
C MET A 308 -0.46 20.88 -11.13
N LEU A 309 0.78 20.70 -10.65
CA LEU A 309 1.07 20.13 -9.34
C LEU A 309 0.50 20.98 -8.20
N ASN A 310 0.56 22.31 -8.31
CA ASN A 310 -0.02 23.23 -7.33
C ASN A 310 -1.56 23.21 -7.28
N LYS A 311 -2.25 22.62 -8.26
CA LYS A 311 -3.72 22.46 -8.24
C LYS A 311 -4.18 21.21 -7.48
N LEU A 312 -3.26 20.36 -7.01
CA LEU A 312 -3.62 19.18 -6.21
C LEU A 312 -4.26 19.62 -4.88
N PRO A 313 -5.36 18.98 -4.45
CA PRO A 313 -6.03 19.33 -3.21
C PRO A 313 -5.11 19.16 -1.99
N HIS A 314 -5.29 20.02 -0.98
CA HIS A 314 -4.64 20.03 0.35
C HIS A 314 -3.28 20.74 0.54
N ASP A 315 -2.79 21.55 -0.41
CA ASP A 315 -1.53 22.33 -0.25
C ASP A 315 -0.31 21.50 0.23
N ILE A 316 -0.36 20.17 0.04
CA ILE A 316 0.63 19.24 0.61
C ILE A 316 2.02 19.56 0.08
N LEU A 317 2.11 20.05 -1.15
CA LEU A 317 3.37 20.44 -1.79
C LEU A 317 4.00 21.70 -1.17
N ASN A 318 3.17 22.61 -0.64
CA ASN A 318 3.60 23.89 -0.08
C ASN A 318 3.79 23.86 1.44
N LYS A 319 3.31 22.80 2.10
CA LYS A 319 3.44 22.61 3.55
C LYS A 319 4.91 22.42 3.95
N GLU A 320 5.35 23.17 4.96
CA GLU A 320 6.68 22.99 5.54
C GLU A 320 6.80 21.59 6.17
N ILE A 321 7.79 20.84 5.72
CA ILE A 321 8.24 19.58 6.28
C ILE A 321 9.40 19.90 7.23
N LYS A 322 9.17 19.69 8.53
CA LYS A 322 10.16 19.91 9.58
C LYS A 322 10.57 18.57 10.21
N PHE A 323 11.87 18.36 10.35
CA PHE A 323 12.47 17.29 11.13
C PHE A 323 13.36 17.90 12.21
N GLU A 324 13.20 17.45 13.45
CA GLU A 324 14.02 17.90 14.57
C GLU A 324 14.54 16.70 15.34
N LYS A 325 15.80 16.75 15.73
CA LYS A 325 16.42 15.75 16.60
C LYS A 325 17.31 16.45 17.62
N GLU A 326 17.13 16.08 18.87
CA GLU A 326 18.03 16.45 19.97
C GLU A 326 18.77 15.21 20.44
N MET A 327 20.04 15.37 20.77
CA MET A 327 20.90 14.31 21.26
C MET A 327 21.90 14.85 22.28
N ILE A 328 22.19 14.05 23.30
CA ILE A 328 23.19 14.38 24.32
C ILE A 328 24.39 13.46 24.10
N GLN A 329 25.59 14.04 24.02
CA GLN A 329 26.82 13.30 23.80
C GLN A 329 27.89 13.72 24.81
N ASP A 330 28.60 12.74 25.34
CA ASP A 330 29.77 12.99 26.16
C ASP A 330 30.92 13.44 25.25
N THR A 331 31.51 14.60 25.57
CA THR A 331 32.67 15.17 24.86
C THR A 331 33.84 15.35 25.83
N PRO A 332 35.07 15.56 25.33
CA PRO A 332 36.23 15.81 26.20
C PRO A 332 36.07 17.01 27.15
N VAL A 333 35.14 17.93 26.85
CA VAL A 333 34.86 19.14 27.64
C VAL A 333 33.55 19.08 28.42
N GLY A 334 32.90 17.90 28.50
CA GLY A 334 31.66 17.66 29.24
C GLY A 334 30.50 17.19 28.35
N LYS A 335 29.26 17.23 28.87
CA LYS A 335 28.07 16.85 28.10
C LYS A 335 27.69 17.96 27.12
N ALA A 336 27.61 17.60 25.85
CA ALA A 336 27.11 18.45 24.78
C ALA A 336 25.67 18.05 24.44
N ASN A 337 24.77 19.03 24.39
CA ASN A 337 23.45 18.87 23.82
C ASN A 337 23.48 19.41 22.37
N ILE A 338 23.11 18.56 21.42
CA ILE A 338 23.14 18.84 20.00
C ILE A 338 21.70 18.82 19.49
N LYS A 339 21.28 19.91 18.84
CA LYS A 339 19.99 20.02 18.16
C LYS A 339 20.18 20.14 16.67
N ILE A 340 19.51 19.29 15.90
CA ILE A 340 19.51 19.30 14.45
C ILE A 340 18.08 19.59 13.98
N VAL A 341 17.91 20.60 13.14
CA VAL A 341 16.64 20.96 12.52
C VAL A 341 16.81 20.97 11.01
N VAL A 342 15.91 20.28 10.31
CA VAL A 342 15.84 20.27 8.85
C VAL A 342 14.45 20.72 8.42
N LYS A 343 14.38 21.75 7.58
CA LYS A 343 13.14 22.29 7.02
C LYS A 343 13.18 22.25 5.51
N THR A 344 12.05 21.92 4.89
CA THR A 344 11.91 21.93 3.43
C THR A 344 10.44 22.03 3.02
N LYS A 345 10.16 22.32 1.76
CA LYS A 345 8.85 22.12 1.15
C LYS A 345 8.98 21.17 -0.01
N ALA A 346 7.97 20.33 -0.18
CA ALA A 346 7.86 19.39 -1.28
C ALA A 346 8.02 20.07 -2.65
N LEU A 347 7.41 21.23 -2.85
CA LEU A 347 7.53 22.00 -4.09
C LEU A 347 8.96 22.50 -4.35
N ASP A 348 9.68 22.94 -3.32
CA ASP A 348 11.06 23.45 -3.47
C ASP A 348 12.02 22.31 -3.86
N LEU A 349 11.77 21.12 -3.33
CA LEU A 349 12.49 19.89 -3.70
C LEU A 349 12.23 19.51 -5.15
N ILE A 350 10.98 19.57 -5.60
CA ILE A 350 10.63 19.29 -7.00
C ILE A 350 11.39 20.25 -7.90
N LYS A 351 11.27 21.56 -7.65
CA LYS A 351 11.89 22.60 -8.47
C LYS A 351 13.41 22.47 -8.54
N SER A 352 14.06 22.12 -7.42
CA SER A 352 15.51 21.90 -7.40
C SER A 352 15.96 20.63 -8.11
N LEU A 353 15.08 19.62 -8.20
CA LEU A 353 15.37 18.35 -8.88
C LEU A 353 15.00 18.35 -10.37
N ILE A 354 14.35 19.39 -10.92
CA ILE A 354 13.96 19.45 -12.33
C ILE A 354 15.13 19.18 -13.31
N PRO A 355 16.32 19.80 -13.15
CA PRO A 355 17.45 19.49 -14.03
C PRO A 355 17.83 18.01 -13.99
N THR A 356 17.82 17.41 -12.80
CA THR A 356 18.08 15.98 -12.61
C THR A 356 16.99 15.13 -13.26
N ILE A 357 15.71 15.51 -13.16
CA ILE A 357 14.60 14.78 -13.78
C ILE A 357 14.74 14.78 -15.31
N ILE A 358 15.07 15.92 -15.90
CA ILE A 358 15.30 16.06 -17.35
C ILE A 358 16.50 15.20 -17.77
N ASN A 359 17.63 15.34 -17.09
CA ASN A 359 18.86 14.63 -17.42
C ASN A 359 18.73 13.11 -17.21
N PHE A 360 18.05 12.68 -16.14
CA PHE A 360 17.78 11.28 -15.89
C PHE A 360 16.85 10.68 -16.96
N LYS A 361 15.80 11.40 -17.38
CA LYS A 361 14.94 10.99 -18.51
C LYS A 361 15.76 10.78 -19.78
N ASN A 362 16.67 11.71 -20.10
CA ASN A 362 17.52 11.60 -21.29
C ASN A 362 18.54 10.46 -21.15
N PHE A 363 19.12 10.26 -19.97
CA PHE A 363 19.97 9.12 -19.65
C PHE A 363 19.26 7.79 -19.90
N VAL A 364 18.06 7.59 -19.33
CA VAL A 364 17.24 6.37 -19.49
C VAL A 364 16.88 6.15 -20.96
N SER A 365 16.61 7.22 -21.70
CA SER A 365 16.31 7.14 -23.14
C SER A 365 17.46 6.52 -23.94
N ASN A 366 18.70 6.71 -23.49
CA ASN A 366 19.92 6.18 -24.11
C ASN A 366 20.31 4.77 -23.60
N GLN A 367 19.61 4.22 -22.60
CA GLN A 367 19.87 2.87 -22.08
C GLN A 367 19.15 1.78 -22.87
N THR A 368 19.75 0.61 -23.02
CA THR A 368 19.08 -0.57 -23.61
C THR A 368 18.00 -1.12 -22.68
N ASN A 369 18.32 -1.28 -21.40
CA ASN A 369 17.37 -1.62 -20.34
C ASN A 369 16.62 -0.36 -19.88
N LYS A 370 15.29 -0.41 -19.85
CA LYS A 370 14.43 0.71 -19.43
C LYS A 370 14.01 0.65 -17.96
N ASP A 371 14.54 -0.28 -17.17
CA ASP A 371 14.27 -0.34 -15.74
C ASP A 371 14.70 0.94 -15.02
N LEU A 372 13.74 1.69 -14.49
CA LEU A 372 13.97 3.01 -13.90
C LEU A 372 14.81 2.94 -12.64
N VAL A 373 14.59 1.94 -11.78
CA VAL A 373 15.31 1.88 -10.50
C VAL A 373 16.77 1.49 -10.71
N THR A 374 17.03 0.46 -11.53
CA THR A 374 18.39 0.07 -11.89
C THR A 374 19.14 1.23 -12.54
N ASN A 375 18.50 1.92 -13.49
CA ASN A 375 19.11 3.07 -14.14
C ASN A 375 19.33 4.24 -13.19
N LEU A 376 18.44 4.46 -12.21
CA LEU A 376 18.64 5.49 -11.19
C LEU A 376 19.91 5.21 -10.39
N PHE A 377 20.11 3.98 -9.92
CA PHE A 377 21.33 3.65 -9.17
C PHE A 377 22.59 3.82 -10.02
N LYS A 378 22.59 3.39 -11.28
CA LYS A 378 23.70 3.65 -12.21
C LYS A 378 23.95 5.14 -12.36
N TYR A 379 22.90 5.88 -12.65
CA TYR A 379 22.93 7.33 -12.85
C TYR A 379 23.53 8.05 -11.64
N LEU A 380 23.15 7.68 -10.41
CA LEU A 380 23.66 8.31 -9.20
C LEU A 380 25.17 8.20 -9.01
N THR A 381 25.81 7.16 -9.60
CA THR A 381 27.24 6.87 -9.39
C THR A 381 28.18 7.44 -10.46
N ILE A 382 27.66 7.82 -11.61
CA ILE A 382 28.47 8.35 -12.72
C ILE A 382 28.61 9.87 -12.62
N LYS A 383 29.67 10.43 -13.22
CA LYS A 383 29.94 11.88 -13.24
C LYS A 383 28.80 12.65 -13.93
N PRO A 384 28.46 13.87 -13.46
CA PRO A 384 27.53 14.74 -14.17
C PRO A 384 27.97 15.01 -15.61
N GLN A 385 27.08 14.71 -16.56
CA GLN A 385 27.28 14.96 -17.98
C GLN A 385 25.93 15.14 -18.67
N SER A 386 25.96 15.81 -19.82
CA SER A 386 24.78 16.09 -20.63
C SER A 386 24.42 14.88 -21.50
N TYR A 387 23.12 14.59 -21.61
CA TYR A 387 22.59 13.58 -22.51
C TYR A 387 21.63 14.23 -23.49
N ASN A 388 21.80 13.97 -24.79
CA ASN A 388 20.95 14.54 -25.84
C ASN A 388 20.91 16.09 -25.80
N ASP A 389 22.07 16.72 -25.57
CA ASP A 389 22.27 18.18 -25.50
C ASP A 389 21.32 18.89 -24.53
N ASP A 390 21.12 18.30 -23.36
CA ASP A 390 20.17 18.80 -22.36
C ASP A 390 20.70 19.90 -21.44
N GLY A 391 22.01 20.16 -21.44
CA GLY A 391 22.61 21.26 -20.68
C GLY A 391 22.99 20.93 -19.23
N TYR A 392 22.90 19.66 -18.79
CA TYR A 392 23.08 19.34 -17.37
C TYR A 392 24.54 19.45 -16.90
N GLY A 393 25.51 19.00 -17.69
CA GLY A 393 26.92 19.09 -17.36
C GLY A 393 27.37 20.54 -17.19
N GLU A 394 26.88 21.43 -18.04
CA GLU A 394 27.17 22.85 -18.08
C GLU A 394 26.77 23.58 -16.79
N LEU A 395 25.73 23.10 -16.08
CA LEU A 395 25.32 23.65 -14.78
C LEU A 395 26.44 23.57 -13.73
N PHE A 396 27.35 22.60 -13.87
CA PHE A 396 28.39 22.34 -12.87
C PHE A 396 29.77 22.90 -13.25
N GLU A 397 29.97 23.33 -14.50
CA GLU A 397 31.30 23.70 -15.00
C GLU A 397 31.88 24.96 -14.35
N ASN A 398 31.02 25.91 -14.00
CA ASN A 398 31.40 27.24 -13.51
C ASN A 398 31.35 27.36 -11.97
N ILE A 399 31.07 26.27 -11.27
CA ILE A 399 31.00 26.27 -9.80
C ILE A 399 32.43 26.34 -9.23
N LYS A 400 32.66 27.33 -8.37
CA LYS A 400 33.94 27.57 -7.69
C LYS A 400 33.77 27.52 -6.18
N ASN A 401 34.79 27.03 -5.47
CA ASN A 401 34.85 27.05 -4.02
C ASN A 401 35.22 28.46 -3.50
N ASN A 402 35.24 28.63 -2.17
CA ASN A 402 35.57 29.92 -1.52
C ASN A 402 37.00 30.42 -1.80
N LYS A 403 37.85 29.59 -2.41
CA LYS A 403 39.20 29.93 -2.85
C LYS A 403 39.27 30.20 -4.35
N GLY A 404 38.13 30.28 -5.04
CA GLY A 404 38.04 30.50 -6.47
C GLY A 404 38.42 29.29 -7.33
N GLN A 405 38.64 28.11 -6.73
CA GLN A 405 39.01 26.90 -7.46
C GLN A 405 37.77 26.17 -7.97
N LYS A 406 37.84 25.59 -9.17
CA LYS A 406 36.75 24.80 -9.76
C LYS A 406 36.38 23.63 -8.83
N VAL A 407 35.09 23.46 -8.56
CA VAL A 407 34.57 22.31 -7.83
C VAL A 407 34.39 21.16 -8.83
N GLU A 408 34.99 20.02 -8.53
CA GLU A 408 34.78 18.79 -9.30
C GLU A 408 33.73 17.90 -8.63
N PHE A 409 32.68 17.57 -9.38
CA PHE A 409 31.67 16.61 -8.99
C PHE A 409 32.05 15.24 -9.54
N LYS A 410 32.17 14.25 -8.67
CA LYS A 410 32.52 12.87 -9.02
C LYS A 410 31.31 12.02 -9.39
N SER A 411 30.12 12.44 -9.00
CA SER A 411 28.88 11.69 -9.21
C SER A 411 27.64 12.58 -9.35
N ASN A 412 26.58 12.10 -10.01
CA ASN A 412 25.29 12.79 -10.06
C ASN A 412 24.65 12.91 -8.67
N LEU A 413 24.94 12.00 -7.74
CA LEU A 413 24.52 12.16 -6.35
C LEU A 413 25.07 13.46 -5.75
N GLU A 414 26.35 13.78 -5.99
CA GLU A 414 26.94 15.05 -5.54
C GLU A 414 26.25 16.25 -6.19
N GLY A 415 25.94 16.18 -7.49
CA GLY A 415 25.20 17.22 -8.21
C GLY A 415 23.77 17.42 -7.69
N ILE A 416 23.07 16.33 -7.37
CA ILE A 416 21.73 16.37 -6.76
C ILE A 416 21.78 17.02 -5.37
N LEU A 417 22.71 16.60 -4.53
CA LEU A 417 22.88 17.18 -3.19
C LEU A 417 23.18 18.67 -3.29
N PHE A 418 24.05 19.06 -4.23
CA PHE A 418 24.32 20.46 -4.51
C PHE A 418 23.04 21.23 -4.87
N ASN A 419 22.24 20.73 -5.82
CA ASN A 419 21.00 21.40 -6.25
C ASN A 419 19.96 21.50 -5.12
N LEU A 420 19.87 20.49 -4.25
CA LEU A 420 18.98 20.50 -3.08
C LEU A 420 19.37 21.53 -2.01
N LEU A 421 20.63 21.96 -2.02
CA LEU A 421 21.19 22.88 -1.02
C LEU A 421 21.38 24.30 -1.55
N GLU A 422 21.76 24.48 -2.81
CA GLU A 422 22.07 25.81 -3.35
C GLU A 422 21.03 26.37 -4.31
N ILE A 423 20.03 25.56 -4.68
CA ILE A 423 19.12 25.76 -5.82
C ILE A 423 19.88 26.05 -7.12
N TRP A 424 19.50 25.38 -8.20
CA TRP A 424 20.08 25.70 -9.51
C TRP A 424 19.62 27.09 -9.99
N LYS A 425 20.49 27.73 -10.77
CA LYS A 425 20.32 29.09 -11.31
C LYS A 425 20.29 29.01 -12.83
N ASP A 426 19.58 29.94 -13.45
CA ASP A 426 19.66 30.12 -14.90
C ASP A 426 20.97 30.79 -15.32
N LYS A 427 21.19 30.99 -16.62
CA LYS A 427 22.42 31.60 -17.14
C LYS A 427 22.69 33.03 -16.63
N ASN A 428 21.64 33.71 -16.17
CA ASN A 428 21.69 35.07 -15.64
C ASN A 428 21.84 35.08 -14.10
N GLY A 429 21.96 33.91 -13.47
CA GLY A 429 22.06 33.77 -12.02
C GLY A 429 20.72 33.88 -11.28
N LYS A 430 19.58 33.92 -12.00
CA LYS A 430 18.25 33.96 -11.39
C LYS A 430 17.92 32.59 -10.79
N GLN A 431 17.34 32.59 -9.59
CA GLN A 431 16.91 31.37 -8.91
C GLN A 431 15.45 31.02 -9.24
N MET A 432 15.15 29.71 -9.29
CA MET A 432 13.79 29.22 -9.56
C MET A 432 12.85 29.32 -8.34
N THR A 433 13.40 29.30 -7.13
CA THR A 433 12.73 29.60 -5.86
C THR A 433 13.61 30.50 -5.02
N GLU A 434 12.98 31.29 -4.15
CA GLU A 434 13.70 32.10 -3.18
C GLU A 434 14.34 31.22 -2.10
N GLY A 435 15.67 31.28 -2.00
CA GLY A 435 16.43 30.60 -0.96
C GLY A 435 16.64 29.10 -1.21
N GLN A 436 17.05 28.39 -0.15
CA GLN A 436 17.48 27.00 -0.23
C GLN A 436 16.31 26.03 -0.16
N PRO A 437 16.29 24.97 -1.01
CA PRO A 437 15.24 23.95 -0.98
C PRO A 437 15.21 23.15 0.31
N ILE A 438 16.39 22.77 0.82
CA ILE A 438 16.55 22.16 2.15
C ILE A 438 17.34 23.09 3.04
N LYS A 439 16.71 23.54 4.12
CA LYS A 439 17.32 24.39 5.15
C LYS A 439 17.76 23.50 6.30
N PHE A 440 19.05 23.55 6.60
CA PHE A 440 19.64 22.86 7.75
C PHE A 440 19.95 23.88 8.84
N SER A 441 19.71 23.50 10.08
CA SER A 441 20.09 24.30 11.23
C SER A 441 20.64 23.39 12.33
N PHE A 442 21.68 23.85 13.01
CA PHE A 442 22.41 23.09 14.02
C PHE A 442 22.61 23.96 15.27
N GLY A 443 22.29 23.42 16.44
CA GLY A 443 22.51 24.06 17.73
C GLY A 443 23.39 23.19 18.62
N LEU A 444 24.35 23.81 19.30
CA LEU A 444 25.21 23.17 20.29
C LEU A 444 25.08 23.90 21.62
N GLY A 445 24.72 23.19 22.67
CA GLY A 445 24.76 23.66 24.05
C GLY A 445 25.78 22.85 24.85
N LEU A 446 26.66 23.53 25.59
CA LEU A 446 27.59 22.88 26.52
C LEU A 446 27.03 23.01 27.95
N GLY A 447 26.98 21.90 28.70
CA GLY A 447 26.44 21.89 30.07
C GLY A 447 24.93 22.20 30.11
N ASN A 448 24.52 23.22 30.85
CA ASN A 448 23.12 23.64 30.98
C ASN A 448 22.65 24.61 29.88
N GLN A 449 23.50 24.91 28.89
CA GLN A 449 23.11 25.81 27.80
C GLN A 449 22.05 25.17 26.90
N ASN A 450 21.05 25.95 26.53
CA ASN A 450 20.01 25.52 25.63
C ASN A 450 20.54 25.55 24.18
N PRO A 451 20.65 24.41 23.47
CA PRO A 451 21.13 24.40 22.08
C PRO A 451 20.23 25.21 21.14
N ALA A 452 18.97 25.48 21.52
CA ALA A 452 18.07 26.33 20.75
C ALA A 452 18.53 27.80 20.66
N GLU A 453 19.26 28.30 21.67
CA GLU A 453 19.79 29.67 21.71
C GLU A 453 21.04 29.85 20.83
N HIS A 454 21.65 28.74 20.40
CA HIS A 454 22.85 28.71 19.58
C HIS A 454 22.62 28.05 18.21
N MET A 455 21.38 28.10 17.71
CA MET A 455 21.02 27.54 16.41
C MET A 455 21.66 28.34 15.27
N VAL A 456 22.54 27.70 14.52
CA VAL A 456 23.17 28.22 13.30
C VAL A 456 22.46 27.63 12.09
N ASN A 457 22.02 28.49 11.16
CA ASN A 457 21.55 28.04 9.86
C ASN A 457 22.73 27.68 8.96
N LEU A 458 22.78 26.43 8.52
CA LEU A 458 23.78 25.88 7.63
C LEU A 458 23.34 26.13 6.19
N ALA A 459 23.64 27.33 5.68
CA ALA A 459 23.48 27.63 4.27
C ALA A 459 24.71 27.16 3.48
N TYR A 460 24.51 26.36 2.42
CA TYR A 460 25.56 26.08 1.44
C TYR A 460 25.83 27.31 0.56
N VAL A 461 27.12 27.67 0.46
CA VAL A 461 27.74 28.81 -0.24
C VAL A 461 27.77 30.17 0.49
N ALA A 462 28.97 30.45 1.03
CA ALA A 462 29.71 31.71 0.97
C ALA A 462 28.90 33.02 0.83
N LYS A 463 28.07 33.34 1.81
CA LYS A 463 27.84 34.74 2.17
C LYS A 463 28.32 34.94 3.59
N LYS A 464 29.38 35.73 3.77
CA LYS A 464 29.52 36.47 5.03
C LYS A 464 28.26 37.34 5.12
N ILE A 465 27.35 37.02 6.04
CA ILE A 465 26.23 37.90 6.39
C ILE A 465 26.67 38.56 7.69
N GLY A 466 27.22 39.78 7.60
CA GLY A 466 27.93 40.42 8.70
C GLY A 466 29.25 39.71 9.02
N ASP A 467 29.51 39.45 10.30
CA ASP A 467 30.75 38.83 10.80
C ASP A 467 30.71 37.30 10.88
N VAL A 468 29.60 36.67 10.52
CA VAL A 468 29.42 35.22 10.66
C VAL A 468 29.94 34.48 9.43
N GLU A 469 30.89 33.58 9.65
CA GLU A 469 31.49 32.72 8.62
C GLU A 469 30.69 31.42 8.48
N TYR A 470 30.16 31.14 7.29
CA TYR A 470 29.32 29.98 7.03
C TYR A 470 30.16 28.79 6.55
N GLN A 471 29.94 27.61 7.13
CA GLN A 471 30.61 26.37 6.72
C GLN A 471 29.78 25.58 5.70
N ALA A 472 30.45 25.09 4.65
CA ALA A 472 29.84 24.24 3.63
C ALA A 472 29.47 22.85 4.19
N LEU A 473 28.33 22.30 3.79
CA LEU A 473 27.90 20.94 4.13
C LEU A 473 28.93 19.86 3.71
N SER A 474 29.77 20.13 2.71
CA SER A 474 30.88 19.24 2.32
C SER A 474 31.98 19.12 3.39
N LYS A 475 32.03 20.03 4.38
CA LYS A 475 32.82 19.89 5.61
C LYS A 475 32.08 19.14 6.73
N LEU A 476 30.78 18.92 6.56
CA LEU A 476 29.91 18.26 7.55
C LEU A 476 29.60 16.80 7.19
N ILE A 477 29.49 16.49 5.90
CA ILE A 477 29.23 15.14 5.40
C ILE A 477 30.02 14.98 4.10
N ASN A 478 30.97 14.05 4.08
CA ASN A 478 31.70 13.72 2.87
C ASN A 478 30.78 12.94 1.91
N PRO A 479 30.61 13.37 0.64
CA PRO A 479 29.76 12.64 -0.31
C PRO A 479 30.18 11.18 -0.54
N ALA A 480 31.48 10.88 -0.45
CA ALA A 480 31.96 9.49 -0.47
C ALA A 480 31.43 8.69 0.73
N GLU A 481 31.28 9.33 1.91
CA GLU A 481 30.64 8.69 3.07
C GLU A 481 29.14 8.48 2.84
N LEU A 482 28.44 9.35 2.11
CA LEU A 482 27.02 9.11 1.73
C LEU A 482 26.86 7.94 0.77
N LEU A 483 27.77 7.81 -0.21
CA LEU A 483 27.81 6.61 -1.05
C LEU A 483 28.11 5.37 -0.21
N ASN A 484 29.10 5.43 0.68
CA ASN A 484 29.39 4.33 1.60
C ASN A 484 28.23 4.02 2.56
N ILE A 485 27.40 5.01 2.92
CA ILE A 485 26.16 4.78 3.65
C ILE A 485 25.20 4.01 2.75
N ILE A 486 24.89 4.51 1.55
CA ILE A 486 23.96 3.86 0.59
C ILE A 486 24.41 2.42 0.24
N PHE A 487 25.71 2.20 0.04
CA PHE A 487 26.27 0.86 -0.22
C PHE A 487 26.42 0.03 1.05
N GLY A 488 26.67 0.65 2.20
CA GLY A 488 26.59 0.00 3.52
C GLY A 488 25.18 -0.47 3.85
N LEU A 489 24.16 0.08 3.18
CA LEU A 489 22.78 -0.43 3.19
C LEU A 489 22.57 -1.65 2.28
N ALA A 490 23.59 -2.09 1.53
CA ALA A 490 23.49 -3.33 0.76
C ALA A 490 23.39 -4.56 1.64
N SER A 491 23.81 -4.48 2.90
CA SER A 491 23.56 -5.50 3.93
C SER A 491 23.23 -4.80 5.25
N ILE A 492 21.95 -4.75 5.59
CA ILE A 492 21.47 -4.07 6.80
C ILE A 492 21.18 -5.11 7.87
N LYS A 493 21.91 -4.97 8.99
CA LYS A 493 21.58 -5.58 10.28
C LYS A 493 21.16 -4.49 11.25
N GLU A 494 20.45 -4.89 12.31
CA GLU A 494 19.97 -3.98 13.35
C GLU A 494 21.09 -3.16 14.02
N ASP A 495 22.22 -3.79 14.28
CA ASP A 495 23.39 -3.25 14.97
C ASP A 495 24.33 -2.45 14.07
N ASN A 496 24.00 -2.30 12.78
CA ASN A 496 24.81 -1.52 11.87
C ASN A 496 24.85 -0.05 12.30
N THR A 497 26.03 0.40 12.67
CA THR A 497 26.34 1.79 12.96
C THR A 497 27.25 2.36 11.87
N ILE A 498 27.05 3.63 11.54
CA ILE A 498 27.96 4.37 10.67
C ILE A 498 28.50 5.56 11.45
N THR A 499 29.82 5.62 11.57
CA THR A 499 30.49 6.75 12.21
C THR A 499 30.55 7.91 11.22
N ILE A 500 29.85 9.00 11.52
CA ILE A 500 30.02 10.27 10.81
C ILE A 500 30.98 11.17 11.60
N LYS A 501 31.79 11.97 10.91
CA LYS A 501 32.61 13.00 11.55
C LYS A 501 31.91 14.35 11.41
N ILE A 502 31.56 14.96 12.53
CA ILE A 502 31.04 16.32 12.54
C ILE A 502 32.22 17.27 12.76
N PHE A 503 32.46 18.17 11.80
CA PHE A 503 33.55 19.17 11.81
C PHE A 503 34.96 18.60 12.02
N ASP A 504 35.25 17.38 11.53
CA ASP A 504 36.52 16.67 11.74
C ASP A 504 36.93 16.41 13.21
N LEU A 505 36.10 16.78 14.19
CA LEU A 505 36.46 16.79 15.60
C LEU A 505 35.84 15.64 16.41
N VAL A 506 34.60 15.25 16.09
CA VAL A 506 33.87 14.25 16.89
C VAL A 506 33.29 13.14 16.01
N PRO A 507 33.74 11.88 16.17
CA PRO A 507 33.07 10.73 15.58
C PRO A 507 31.73 10.49 16.30
N VAL A 508 30.64 10.49 15.54
CA VAL A 508 29.28 10.22 16.02
C VAL A 508 28.79 8.92 15.39
N PRO A 509 28.54 7.85 16.18
CA PRO A 509 27.93 6.65 15.67
C PRO A 509 26.44 6.90 15.40
N LEU A 510 26.03 6.79 14.13
CA LEU A 510 24.62 6.79 13.75
C LEU A 510 24.11 5.34 13.71
N PRO A 511 23.09 4.97 14.50
CA PRO A 511 22.51 3.62 14.50
C PRO A 511 21.57 3.46 13.30
N ILE A 512 22.13 3.40 12.10
CA ILE A 512 21.37 3.35 10.84
C ILE A 512 20.46 2.11 10.79
N GLY A 513 20.92 0.97 11.30
CA GLY A 513 20.11 -0.25 11.40
C GLY A 513 18.83 -0.03 12.21
N GLU A 514 18.95 0.56 13.40
CA GLU A 514 17.82 0.89 14.27
C GLU A 514 16.88 1.92 13.64
N LEU A 515 17.42 2.96 12.99
CA LEU A 515 16.63 3.98 12.31
C LEU A 515 15.80 3.41 11.14
N LEU A 516 16.34 2.40 10.44
CA LEU A 516 15.69 1.77 9.28
C LEU A 516 14.71 0.66 9.67
N LYS A 517 14.92 0.03 10.82
CA LYS A 517 14.09 -1.07 11.35
C LYS A 517 12.59 -0.75 11.37
N ASP A 518 12.21 0.27 12.12
CA ASP A 518 10.78 0.63 12.29
C ASP A 518 10.26 1.49 11.13
N SER A 519 11.14 1.89 10.21
CA SER A 519 10.81 2.81 9.14
C SER A 519 10.65 2.17 7.78
N LEU A 520 11.70 1.49 7.31
CA LEU A 520 11.78 0.88 5.99
C LEU A 520 11.39 -0.59 6.06
N ILE A 521 11.95 -1.35 7.02
CA ILE A 521 11.73 -2.79 7.12
C ILE A 521 10.28 -3.10 7.47
N LYS A 522 9.74 -2.46 8.52
CA LYS A 522 8.31 -2.57 8.87
C LYS A 522 7.42 -2.24 7.67
N MET A 523 7.69 -1.12 6.99
CA MET A 523 6.89 -0.68 5.83
C MET A 523 6.90 -1.72 4.71
N ILE A 524 8.07 -2.22 4.30
CA ILE A 524 8.21 -3.22 3.22
C ILE A 524 7.46 -4.50 3.60
N LEU A 525 7.66 -4.98 4.83
CA LEU A 525 7.05 -6.22 5.32
C LEU A 525 5.52 -6.12 5.43
N THR A 526 4.95 -4.93 5.61
CA THR A 526 3.51 -4.70 5.64
C THR A 526 2.91 -4.24 4.30
N MET A 527 3.68 -4.17 3.20
CA MET A 527 3.12 -3.74 1.91
C MET A 527 2.06 -4.70 1.34
N ASN A 528 2.12 -5.97 1.73
CA ASN A 528 1.19 -7.01 1.26
C ASN A 528 0.07 -7.35 2.24
N THR A 529 -0.08 -6.57 3.33
CA THR A 529 -1.11 -6.82 4.33
C THR A 529 -2.45 -6.20 3.92
N ASP A 530 -3.50 -6.56 4.65
CA ASP A 530 -4.81 -5.92 4.53
C ASP A 530 -4.69 -4.39 4.70
N PRO A 531 -5.44 -3.56 3.94
CA PRO A 531 -5.43 -2.11 4.11
C PRO A 531 -5.70 -1.62 5.54
N ASP A 532 -6.45 -2.41 6.32
CA ASP A 532 -6.79 -2.12 7.70
C ASP A 532 -5.88 -2.84 8.71
N PHE A 533 -4.76 -3.43 8.26
CA PHE A 533 -3.83 -4.18 9.11
C PHE A 533 -3.40 -3.41 10.35
N ASP A 534 -2.94 -2.18 10.15
CA ASP A 534 -2.49 -1.29 11.22
C ASP A 534 -3.64 -0.82 12.13
N LYS A 535 -4.92 -1.14 11.85
CA LYS A 535 -6.04 -0.89 12.77
C LYS A 535 -6.20 -2.02 13.80
N HIS A 536 -5.71 -3.22 13.53
CA HIS A 536 -5.95 -4.40 14.36
C HIS A 536 -4.69 -5.01 14.95
N VAL A 537 -3.56 -4.88 14.25
CA VAL A 537 -2.26 -5.44 14.65
C VAL A 537 -1.26 -4.30 14.79
N ASP A 538 -0.48 -4.31 15.87
CA ASP A 538 0.77 -3.56 15.93
C ASP A 538 1.96 -4.51 15.75
N LEU A 539 2.70 -4.29 14.66
CA LEU A 539 3.91 -5.03 14.34
C LEU A 539 5.13 -4.28 14.88
N LYS A 540 5.86 -4.90 15.78
CA LYS A 540 7.20 -4.44 16.19
C LYS A 540 8.24 -5.40 15.61
N ILE A 541 9.16 -4.88 14.81
CA ILE A 541 10.33 -5.65 14.40
C ILE A 541 11.26 -5.71 15.61
N ASN A 542 11.75 -6.90 15.97
CA ASN A 542 12.70 -7.10 17.05
C ASN A 542 14.12 -7.20 16.49
N LYS A 543 14.33 -8.03 15.47
CA LYS A 543 15.61 -8.19 14.76
C LYS A 543 15.35 -8.43 13.27
N PHE A 544 16.30 -8.10 12.41
CA PHE A 544 16.21 -8.45 11.00
C PHE A 544 17.60 -8.60 10.37
N ALA A 545 17.64 -9.33 9.26
CA ALA A 545 18.78 -9.34 8.35
C ALA A 545 18.23 -9.15 6.94
N SER A 546 18.71 -8.11 6.26
CA SER A 546 18.29 -7.81 4.90
C SER A 546 19.45 -7.36 4.03
N GLU A 547 19.30 -7.49 2.73
CA GLU A 547 20.30 -7.05 1.75
C GLU A 547 19.65 -6.53 0.48
N ILE A 548 20.37 -5.66 -0.22
CA ILE A 548 20.04 -5.27 -1.58
C ILE A 548 20.89 -6.13 -2.49
N GLN A 549 20.26 -6.79 -3.45
CA GLN A 549 20.94 -7.57 -4.47
C GLN A 549 20.76 -6.89 -5.82
N VAL A 550 21.79 -7.00 -6.66
CA VAL A 550 21.72 -6.62 -8.07
C VAL A 550 21.80 -7.86 -8.95
N GLU A 551 21.09 -7.82 -10.06
CA GLU A 551 21.22 -8.81 -11.11
C GLU A 551 22.38 -8.41 -12.02
N THR A 552 23.30 -9.33 -12.23
CA THR A 552 24.46 -9.18 -13.12
C THR A 552 24.08 -9.48 -14.59
N PRO A 553 24.87 -9.07 -15.58
CA PRO A 553 24.61 -9.38 -16.99
C PRO A 553 24.45 -10.87 -17.30
N ASP A 554 25.05 -11.77 -16.50
CA ASP A 554 24.90 -13.22 -16.57
C ASP A 554 23.70 -13.76 -15.75
N GLN A 555 22.75 -12.88 -15.38
CA GLN A 555 21.49 -13.19 -14.68
C GLN A 555 21.67 -13.79 -13.28
N LYS A 556 22.80 -13.51 -12.61
CA LYS A 556 23.01 -13.89 -11.21
C LYS A 556 22.70 -12.76 -10.26
N TRP A 557 21.99 -13.06 -9.19
CA TRP A 557 21.76 -12.13 -8.09
C TRP A 557 22.93 -12.16 -7.11
N VAL A 558 23.58 -11.03 -6.93
CA VAL A 558 24.70 -10.84 -5.99
C VAL A 558 24.41 -9.67 -5.07
N VAL A 559 24.97 -9.67 -3.86
CA VAL A 559 24.86 -8.53 -2.94
C VAL A 559 25.42 -7.28 -3.63
N MET A 560 24.67 -6.18 -3.56
CA MET A 560 25.02 -4.92 -4.21
C MET A 560 26.35 -4.40 -3.67
N ASP A 561 27.25 -4.03 -4.57
CA ASP A 561 28.46 -3.28 -4.28
C ASP A 561 28.72 -2.24 -5.37
N GLN A 562 29.76 -1.41 -5.19
CA GLN A 562 30.07 -0.36 -6.14
C GLN A 562 30.47 -0.89 -7.53
N SER A 563 31.09 -2.07 -7.60
CA SER A 563 31.61 -2.67 -8.84
C SER A 563 30.50 -3.28 -9.69
N ASN A 564 29.54 -3.97 -9.06
CA ASN A 564 28.48 -4.68 -9.76
C ASN A 564 27.28 -3.78 -10.12
N LEU A 565 27.12 -2.64 -9.45
CA LEU A 565 26.02 -1.71 -9.69
C LEU A 565 26.05 -1.09 -11.10
N GLN A 566 27.24 -0.74 -11.60
CA GLN A 566 27.37 -0.08 -12.90
C GLN A 566 26.87 -0.97 -14.05
N THR A 567 27.03 -2.28 -13.91
CA THR A 567 26.62 -3.28 -14.90
C THR A 567 25.27 -3.94 -14.59
N ALA A 568 24.62 -3.57 -13.49
CA ALA A 568 23.39 -4.22 -13.03
C ALA A 568 22.27 -4.20 -14.08
N THR A 569 21.49 -5.27 -14.19
CA THR A 569 20.29 -5.36 -15.05
C THR A 569 18.99 -5.34 -14.25
N GLY A 570 19.09 -5.53 -12.93
CA GLY A 570 17.96 -5.51 -12.00
C GLY A 570 18.42 -5.20 -10.59
N VAL A 571 17.50 -4.74 -9.75
CA VAL A 571 17.72 -4.49 -8.32
C VAL A 571 16.57 -5.10 -7.52
N LYS A 572 16.89 -5.77 -6.42
CA LYS A 572 15.89 -6.25 -5.46
C LYS A 572 16.37 -6.08 -4.02
N PHE A 573 15.42 -5.96 -3.11
CA PHE A 573 15.65 -5.96 -1.68
C PHE A 573 15.17 -7.30 -1.10
N VAL A 574 15.96 -7.91 -0.23
CA VAL A 574 15.70 -9.24 0.31
C VAL A 574 15.78 -9.17 1.83
N VAL A 575 14.71 -9.59 2.51
CA VAL A 575 14.72 -9.88 3.96
C VAL A 575 14.99 -11.38 4.11
N LYS A 576 16.16 -11.71 4.65
CA LYS A 576 16.61 -13.10 4.87
C LYS A 576 16.05 -13.70 6.16
N SER A 577 15.96 -12.88 7.20
CA SER A 577 15.40 -13.29 8.48
C SER A 577 14.74 -12.11 9.19
N VAL A 578 13.69 -12.39 9.95
CA VAL A 578 13.02 -11.40 10.80
C VAL A 578 12.61 -12.04 12.12
N SER A 579 12.89 -11.35 13.22
CA SER A 579 12.28 -11.59 14.53
C SER A 579 11.34 -10.44 14.82
N TYR A 580 10.12 -10.73 15.26
CA TYR A 580 9.08 -9.73 15.41
C TYR A 580 8.09 -10.09 16.50
N THR A 581 7.37 -9.05 16.94
CA THR A 581 6.28 -9.12 17.89
C THR A 581 5.04 -8.58 17.21
N LEU A 582 3.95 -9.33 17.25
CA LEU A 582 2.61 -8.84 16.92
C LEU A 582 1.85 -8.64 18.23
N THR A 583 1.28 -7.46 18.41
CA THR A 583 0.38 -7.16 19.53
C THR A 583 -0.98 -6.72 19.03
N ASP A 584 -2.02 -7.08 19.75
CA ASP A 584 -3.33 -6.48 19.52
C ASP A 584 -3.32 -5.00 19.94
N LYS A 585 -4.35 -4.24 19.55
CA LYS A 585 -4.40 -2.80 19.84
C LYS A 585 -4.40 -2.43 21.31
N ASN A 586 -4.91 -3.32 22.16
CA ASN A 586 -4.94 -3.11 23.59
C ASN A 586 -3.60 -3.48 24.26
N GLY A 587 -2.68 -4.11 23.53
CA GLY A 587 -1.40 -4.62 24.04
C GLY A 587 -1.56 -5.83 24.97
N SER A 588 -2.76 -6.41 25.05
CA SER A 588 -3.14 -7.50 25.94
C SER A 588 -2.69 -8.87 25.43
N HIS A 589 -2.56 -9.02 24.11
CA HIS A 589 -2.16 -10.27 23.47
C HIS A 589 -0.93 -10.05 22.61
N LYS A 590 -0.01 -11.02 22.67
CA LYS A 590 1.30 -10.92 22.05
C LYS A 590 1.66 -12.23 21.36
N ILE A 591 2.21 -12.14 20.17
CA ILE A 591 2.76 -13.26 19.40
C ILE A 591 4.20 -12.91 19.03
N GLU A 592 5.15 -13.74 19.45
CA GLU A 592 6.56 -13.57 19.09
C GLU A 592 7.01 -14.67 18.15
N LYS A 593 7.55 -14.27 17.00
CA LYS A 593 8.02 -15.20 15.98
C LYS A 593 9.38 -14.77 15.50
N THR A 594 10.19 -15.77 15.18
CA THR A 594 11.43 -15.59 14.45
C THR A 594 11.40 -16.50 13.25
N ILE A 595 11.51 -15.91 12.07
CA ILE A 595 11.61 -16.61 10.79
C ILE A 595 13.05 -16.45 10.34
N VAL A 596 13.81 -17.54 10.38
CA VAL A 596 15.17 -17.65 9.85
C VAL A 596 15.14 -18.75 8.81
N ASN A 597 15.52 -18.43 7.57
CA ASN A 597 15.65 -19.46 6.53
C ASN A 597 17.13 -19.72 6.22
N ASN A 598 17.52 -20.99 6.30
CA ASN A 598 18.90 -21.45 6.14
C ASN A 598 19.22 -21.92 4.69
N ASN A 599 18.23 -21.98 3.77
CA ASN A 599 18.35 -22.62 2.45
C ASN A 599 17.85 -21.73 1.29
N ASP A 600 18.44 -20.55 1.06
CA ASP A 600 18.15 -19.63 -0.07
C ASP A 600 16.70 -19.11 -0.21
N LYS A 601 15.81 -19.42 0.73
CA LYS A 601 14.46 -18.86 0.80
C LYS A 601 14.47 -17.55 1.57
N PHE A 602 13.86 -16.51 1.00
CA PHE A 602 13.68 -15.20 1.64
C PHE A 602 12.39 -15.16 2.45
N VAL A 603 12.35 -14.35 3.52
CA VAL A 603 11.10 -13.95 4.17
C VAL A 603 10.31 -13.04 3.23
N PHE A 604 11.02 -12.10 2.62
CA PHE A 604 10.45 -11.12 1.69
C PHE A 604 11.46 -10.77 0.60
N GLU A 605 11.04 -10.78 -0.65
CA GLU A 605 11.77 -10.31 -1.81
C GLU A 605 10.96 -9.18 -2.47
N PHE A 606 11.56 -8.01 -2.54
CA PHE A 606 11.01 -6.83 -3.20
C PHE A 606 11.84 -6.51 -4.44
N ILE A 607 11.35 -6.89 -5.62
CA ILE A 607 11.98 -6.57 -6.90
C ILE A 607 11.61 -5.14 -7.26
N MET A 608 12.61 -4.27 -7.41
CA MET A 608 12.39 -2.84 -7.64
C MET A 608 12.09 -2.49 -9.11
N LYS A 609 11.64 -3.47 -9.91
CA LYS A 609 11.52 -3.32 -11.35
C LYS A 609 10.36 -2.37 -11.73
N LEU A 610 10.67 -1.32 -12.47
CA LEU A 610 9.71 -0.35 -13.01
C LEU A 610 10.09 -0.02 -14.47
N ASP A 611 9.24 -0.38 -15.42
CA ASP A 611 9.51 -0.14 -16.84
C ASP A 611 9.34 1.34 -17.21
N GLY A 612 10.42 1.96 -17.68
CA GLY A 612 10.47 3.33 -18.20
C GLY A 612 10.20 3.45 -19.70
N SER A 613 9.65 2.44 -20.37
CA SER A 613 9.41 2.44 -21.82
C SER A 613 8.52 3.61 -22.32
N PHE A 614 7.70 4.20 -21.44
CA PHE A 614 6.93 5.41 -21.70
C PHE A 614 7.76 6.69 -21.81
N LEU A 615 9.03 6.69 -21.35
CA LEU A 615 9.95 7.83 -21.45
C LEU A 615 10.58 8.00 -22.83
N LYS A 616 10.24 7.15 -23.82
CA LYS A 616 10.73 7.29 -25.19
C LYS A 616 10.57 8.74 -25.66
N PRO A 617 11.67 9.43 -26.00
CA PRO A 617 11.56 10.65 -26.77
C PRO A 617 10.84 10.26 -28.07
N GLN A 618 9.81 11.01 -28.46
CA GLN A 618 9.34 10.89 -29.83
C GLN A 618 10.54 11.24 -30.71
N ALA A 619 10.97 10.30 -31.56
CA ALA A 619 11.94 10.58 -32.60
C ALA A 619 11.42 11.79 -33.37
N LYS A 620 12.19 12.87 -33.36
CA LYS A 620 11.93 14.01 -34.25
C LYS A 620 12.34 13.65 -35.66
#